data_AF-A0AAF0E617-F1
#
_entry.id   AF-A0AAF0E617-F1
#
_cell.length_a   1.000
_cell.length_b   1.000
_cell.length_c   1.000
_cell.angle_alpha   90.00
_cell.angle_beta   90.00
_cell.angle_gamma   90.00
#
_symmetry.space_group_name_H-M   'P 1'
#
loop_
_entity.id
_entity.type
_entity.pdbx_description
1 polymer ?
#
loop_
_entity_poly.entity_id
_entity_poly.type
_entity_poly.pdbx_seq_one_letter_code
_entity_poly.pdbx_strand_id
1 'polypeptide(L)'
;MEASAADPAGPVDVDALTDVALRMQLVDPEKISSNPSRQRELMRYLHELLTSSEESVQQQPAQQQAAAAALRHQISELCTKNTDIFVHAQTSFDKMPGVLACADQCLASLAETHMPRLSKAAAAFATEAQQAMATRHIVMQVKEARKDGMLDILRVSSHVRRHVSQGQYEPALQLLRHYVRVVPLTASPVAKLLREDLFDAVEYMERVLVQGLCDGPIQLPHTRHMASLLCRTVRIAQQTYRDTHVDLRASDVCLHMLRASMRRVKASLSLTQGVLAAIETWRETMLSTCRAALSLFVDDPVEGSATDPACGLLLGSFVTHATDLLYDCLSSYLYTTTHCLSGPPSRWASVAEHLDAVHTKVCDASMSLAGVGAALELELLPYKGDPSSPLSAWDHAALDLWTAALAAIDWGRHEAPPAPSKGAVAHAAPAAVFSFPTLVQGAVQLVTALNTLRCFAPRRIQTRAVHALAEHLAQHVPAPGDARTCFVHELAPWAASALVQGVLDGQDGAAALGACPVWAPFTHKTRDPG
;
A
#
# COMPACT_ATOMS: atom_id res chain seq x y z
N MET A 1 20.85 94.38 -46.65
CA MET A 1 21.57 95.67 -46.56
C MET A 1 20.71 96.71 -47.26
N GLU A 2 20.80 97.97 -46.83
CA GLU A 2 19.91 99.13 -47.12
C GLU A 2 18.87 99.29 -45.99
N ALA A 3 19.16 99.96 -44.87
CA ALA A 3 19.60 101.35 -44.64
C ALA A 3 18.51 102.40 -44.92
N SER A 4 17.74 102.69 -43.86
CA SER A 4 17.49 104.03 -43.33
C SER A 4 17.40 105.18 -44.34
N ALA A 5 16.17 105.60 -44.66
CA ALA A 5 15.86 107.00 -44.88
C ALA A 5 15.17 107.51 -43.61
N ALA A 6 15.90 108.32 -42.83
CA ALA A 6 15.41 109.02 -41.67
C ALA A 6 14.44 110.13 -42.13
N ASP A 7 13.21 110.10 -41.62
CA ASP A 7 12.24 111.17 -41.79
C ASP A 7 12.40 112.18 -40.64
N PRO A 8 12.54 113.49 -40.90
CA PRO A 8 12.85 114.50 -39.90
C PRO A 8 11.57 115.09 -39.30
N ALA A 9 10.99 114.43 -38.30
CA ALA A 9 10.01 115.04 -37.40
C ALA A 9 10.08 114.33 -36.04
N GLY A 10 10.28 115.09 -34.96
CA GLY A 10 10.44 114.57 -33.60
C GLY A 10 9.22 113.81 -33.06
N PRO A 11 9.34 113.17 -31.88
CA PRO A 11 8.28 112.35 -31.29
C PRO A 11 7.07 113.23 -30.96
N VAL A 12 5.94 112.96 -31.62
CA VAL A 12 4.67 113.65 -31.37
C VAL A 12 4.09 113.12 -30.06
N ASP A 13 3.93 114.01 -29.06
CA ASP A 13 3.40 113.68 -27.74
C ASP A 13 1.88 113.46 -27.84
N VAL A 14 1.49 112.20 -28.04
CA VAL A 14 0.11 111.78 -28.39
C VAL A 14 -0.87 112.15 -27.27
N ASP A 15 -0.44 112.14 -26.01
CA ASP A 15 -1.32 112.38 -24.86
C ASP A 15 -1.78 113.86 -24.76
N ALA A 16 -0.91 114.82 -25.09
CA ALA A 16 -1.23 116.24 -25.06
C ALA A 16 -2.25 116.66 -26.12
N LEU A 17 -2.20 116.04 -27.30
CA LEU A 17 -3.15 116.28 -28.39
C LEU A 17 -4.53 115.66 -28.09
N THR A 18 -4.60 114.54 -27.36
CA THR A 18 -5.87 113.95 -26.90
C THR A 18 -6.57 114.84 -25.89
N ASP A 19 -5.81 115.52 -25.02
CA ASP A 19 -6.36 116.44 -24.04
C ASP A 19 -6.92 117.73 -24.69
N VAL A 20 -6.29 118.22 -25.76
CA VAL A 20 -6.81 119.34 -26.57
C VAL A 20 -8.09 118.94 -27.34
N ALA A 21 -8.12 117.74 -27.93
CA ALA A 21 -9.28 117.23 -28.65
C ALA A 21 -10.51 117.01 -27.73
N LEU A 22 -10.28 116.58 -26.49
CA LEU A 22 -11.31 116.46 -25.45
C LEU A 22 -11.82 117.83 -24.99
N ARG A 23 -10.92 118.83 -24.81
CA ARG A 23 -11.32 120.20 -24.42
C ARG A 23 -12.10 120.95 -25.49
N MET A 24 -11.87 120.66 -26.77
CA MET A 24 -12.63 121.23 -27.89
C MET A 24 -13.94 120.48 -28.21
N GLN A 25 -14.31 119.46 -27.43
CA GLN A 25 -15.52 118.62 -27.61
C GLN A 25 -15.66 117.98 -29.00
N LEU A 26 -14.55 117.67 -29.66
CA LEU A 26 -14.59 117.09 -31.01
C LEU A 26 -14.81 115.57 -31.02
N VAL A 27 -14.70 114.88 -29.87
CA VAL A 27 -14.80 113.40 -29.77
C VAL A 27 -15.43 112.94 -28.45
N ASP A 28 -16.33 111.95 -28.51
CA ASP A 28 -16.90 111.25 -27.33
C ASP A 28 -15.87 110.27 -26.71
N PRO A 29 -15.66 110.30 -25.37
CA PRO A 29 -14.60 109.51 -24.73
C PRO A 29 -14.79 107.99 -24.81
N GLU A 30 -16.03 107.49 -24.92
CA GLU A 30 -16.31 106.04 -24.94
C GLU A 30 -15.98 105.36 -26.28
N LYS A 31 -15.92 106.11 -27.39
CA LYS A 31 -15.58 105.55 -28.71
C LYS A 31 -14.07 105.37 -28.93
N ILE A 32 -13.26 105.98 -28.07
CA ILE A 32 -11.80 105.99 -28.16
C ILE A 32 -11.20 104.61 -27.80
N SER A 33 -11.77 103.89 -26.83
CA SER A 33 -11.26 102.57 -26.39
C SER A 33 -11.52 101.44 -27.37
N SER A 34 -12.55 101.57 -28.23
CA SER A 34 -13.00 100.48 -29.11
C SER A 34 -12.14 100.29 -30.37
N ASN A 35 -11.37 101.30 -30.80
CA ASN A 35 -10.60 101.23 -32.04
C ASN A 35 -9.27 102.03 -31.96
N PRO A 36 -8.16 101.41 -31.51
CA PRO A 36 -6.87 102.08 -31.34
C PRO A 36 -6.26 102.57 -32.66
N SER A 37 -6.61 101.93 -33.78
CA SER A 37 -6.20 102.32 -35.14
C SER A 37 -6.86 103.64 -35.58
N ARG A 38 -8.16 103.78 -35.34
CA ARG A 38 -8.92 105.01 -35.67
C ARG A 38 -8.46 106.21 -34.84
N GLN A 39 -8.06 105.96 -33.59
CA GLN A 39 -7.46 106.96 -32.71
C GLN A 39 -6.12 107.47 -33.26
N ARG A 40 -5.22 106.58 -33.70
CA ARG A 40 -3.92 107.01 -34.27
C ARG A 40 -4.07 107.83 -35.55
N GLU A 41 -5.02 107.47 -36.42
CA GLU A 41 -5.25 108.21 -37.68
C GLU A 41 -5.86 109.59 -37.43
N LEU A 42 -6.81 109.72 -36.50
CA LEU A 42 -7.38 111.01 -36.10
C LEU A 42 -6.30 111.94 -35.52
N MET A 43 -5.40 111.39 -34.72
CA MET A 43 -4.33 112.14 -34.07
C MET A 43 -3.25 112.59 -35.06
N ARG A 44 -2.98 111.78 -36.08
CA ARG A 44 -2.12 112.15 -37.20
C ARG A 44 -2.73 113.28 -38.03
N TYR A 45 -4.04 113.20 -38.30
CA TYR A 45 -4.78 114.22 -39.03
C TYR A 45 -4.84 115.56 -38.28
N LEU A 46 -5.04 115.55 -36.96
CA LEU A 46 -5.00 116.76 -36.12
C LEU A 46 -3.61 117.39 -36.06
N HIS A 47 -2.56 116.57 -36.03
CA HIS A 47 -1.18 117.06 -36.07
C HIS A 47 -0.82 117.69 -37.43
N GLU A 48 -1.28 117.10 -38.53
CA GLU A 48 -1.14 117.67 -39.88
C GLU A 48 -1.94 118.99 -40.03
N LEU A 49 -3.11 119.11 -39.40
CA LEU A 49 -3.88 120.36 -39.41
C LEU A 49 -3.14 121.50 -38.68
N LEU A 50 -2.55 121.21 -37.52
CA LEU A 50 -1.85 122.18 -36.67
C LEU A 50 -0.50 122.65 -37.25
N THR A 51 0.09 121.88 -38.16
CA THR A 51 1.39 122.19 -38.80
C THR A 51 1.25 122.83 -40.18
N SER A 52 0.05 122.84 -40.75
CA SER A 52 -0.26 123.42 -42.06
C SER A 52 -0.65 124.90 -41.99
N SER A 53 -0.34 125.69 -43.02
CA SER A 53 -0.62 127.14 -43.07
C SER A 53 -2.12 127.43 -43.26
N GLU A 54 -2.61 128.56 -42.73
CA GLU A 54 -4.04 128.93 -42.72
C GLU A 54 -4.69 128.96 -44.12
N GLU A 55 -3.94 129.33 -45.16
CA GLU A 55 -4.41 129.28 -46.55
C GLU A 55 -4.68 127.84 -47.04
N SER A 56 -3.88 126.87 -46.60
CA SER A 56 -4.07 125.46 -46.96
C SER A 56 -5.27 124.83 -46.26
N VAL A 57 -5.57 125.25 -45.02
CA VAL A 57 -6.74 124.81 -44.26
C VAL A 57 -8.03 125.38 -44.84
N GLN A 58 -8.04 126.63 -45.32
CA GLN A 58 -9.20 127.21 -46.01
C GLN A 58 -9.49 126.53 -47.36
N GLN A 59 -8.46 126.08 -48.08
CA GLN A 59 -8.63 125.35 -49.35
C GLN A 59 -8.90 123.86 -49.16
N GLN A 60 -8.61 123.28 -48.00
CA GLN A 60 -8.82 121.87 -47.67
C GLN A 60 -10.27 121.38 -47.84
N PRO A 61 -11.33 122.08 -47.39
CA PRO A 61 -12.70 121.65 -47.64
C PRO A 61 -13.05 121.68 -49.13
N ALA A 62 -12.54 122.66 -49.89
CA ALA A 62 -12.71 122.69 -51.34
C ALA A 62 -11.97 121.53 -52.03
N GLN A 63 -10.76 121.19 -51.58
CA GLN A 63 -9.99 120.05 -52.09
C GLN A 63 -10.60 118.70 -51.68
N GLN A 64 -11.08 118.54 -50.45
CA GLN A 64 -11.78 117.33 -50.01
C GLN A 64 -13.12 117.18 -50.72
N GLN A 65 -13.83 118.29 -50.98
CA GLN A 65 -15.08 118.25 -51.73
C GLN A 65 -14.84 117.98 -53.22
N ALA A 66 -13.77 118.50 -53.80
CA ALA A 66 -13.32 118.16 -55.15
C ALA A 66 -12.85 116.69 -55.24
N ALA A 67 -12.08 116.20 -54.26
CA ALA A 67 -11.63 114.82 -54.18
C ALA A 67 -12.77 113.85 -53.89
N ALA A 68 -13.71 114.21 -53.02
CA ALA A 68 -14.92 113.43 -52.77
C ALA A 68 -15.86 113.45 -53.98
N ALA A 69 -15.93 114.55 -54.73
CA ALA A 69 -16.66 114.61 -56.00
C ALA A 69 -15.97 113.75 -57.07
N ALA A 70 -14.63 113.79 -57.17
CA ALA A 70 -13.86 112.95 -58.07
C ALA A 70 -13.95 111.47 -57.70
N LEU A 71 -13.87 111.11 -56.41
CA LEU A 71 -14.08 109.77 -55.91
C LEU A 71 -15.53 109.33 -56.10
N ARG A 72 -16.52 110.20 -55.89
CA ARG A 72 -17.92 109.89 -56.22
C ARG A 72 -18.09 109.63 -57.70
N HIS A 73 -17.44 110.40 -58.57
CA HIS A 73 -17.44 110.15 -60.01
C HIS A 73 -16.77 108.80 -60.32
N GLN A 74 -15.57 108.55 -59.80
CA GLN A 74 -14.83 107.30 -60.01
C GLN A 74 -15.55 106.08 -59.43
N ILE A 75 -16.16 106.18 -58.26
CA ILE A 75 -16.98 105.13 -57.65
C ILE A 75 -18.26 104.95 -58.46
N SER A 76 -18.93 106.02 -58.89
CA SER A 76 -20.11 105.88 -59.76
C SER A 76 -19.77 105.25 -61.11
N GLU A 77 -18.59 105.56 -61.66
CA GLU A 77 -18.08 104.99 -62.91
C GLU A 77 -17.64 103.53 -62.72
N LEU A 78 -17.04 103.19 -61.58
CA LEU A 78 -16.71 101.81 -61.19
C LEU A 78 -17.97 100.99 -60.89
N CYS A 79 -18.96 101.57 -60.22
CA CYS A 79 -20.24 100.92 -59.91
C CYS A 79 -21.06 100.70 -61.19
N THR A 80 -20.97 101.59 -62.18
CA THR A 80 -21.65 101.41 -63.48
C THR A 80 -20.90 100.46 -64.42
N LYS A 81 -19.56 100.41 -64.37
CA LYS A 81 -18.75 99.49 -65.19
C LYS A 81 -18.68 98.08 -64.64
N ASN A 82 -18.64 97.91 -63.31
CA ASN A 82 -18.42 96.64 -62.62
C ASN A 82 -19.54 96.33 -61.61
N THR A 83 -20.79 96.61 -61.98
CA THR A 83 -21.96 96.46 -61.12
C THR A 83 -22.10 95.04 -60.59
N ASP A 84 -21.79 94.04 -61.42
CA ASP A 84 -21.88 92.62 -61.06
C ASP A 84 -20.90 92.21 -59.96
N ILE A 85 -19.68 92.78 -59.94
CA ILE A 85 -18.68 92.49 -58.92
C ILE A 85 -19.10 93.10 -57.57
N PHE A 86 -19.68 94.30 -57.59
CA PHE A 86 -20.21 94.92 -56.38
C PHE A 86 -21.45 94.19 -55.85
N VAL A 87 -22.34 93.72 -56.73
CA VAL A 87 -23.49 92.89 -56.32
C VAL A 87 -22.99 91.55 -55.77
N HIS A 88 -21.97 90.93 -56.36
CA HIS A 88 -21.38 89.70 -55.81
C HIS A 88 -20.65 89.91 -54.49
N ALA A 89 -19.89 91.00 -54.34
CA ALA A 89 -19.26 91.35 -53.08
C ALA A 89 -20.31 91.63 -52.00
N GLN A 90 -21.32 92.45 -52.30
CA GLN A 90 -22.40 92.78 -51.37
C GLN A 90 -23.20 91.54 -50.99
N THR A 91 -23.60 90.71 -51.95
CA THR A 91 -24.30 89.44 -51.64
C THR A 91 -23.43 88.46 -50.87
N SER A 92 -22.10 88.49 -51.01
CA SER A 92 -21.19 87.69 -50.20
C SER A 92 -21.04 88.26 -48.79
N PHE A 93 -20.98 89.59 -48.64
CA PHE A 93 -20.99 90.26 -47.35
C PHE A 93 -22.32 90.11 -46.61
N ASP A 94 -23.44 90.09 -47.32
CA ASP A 94 -24.77 89.85 -46.74
C ASP A 94 -24.93 88.38 -46.30
N LYS A 95 -24.25 87.44 -46.98
CA LYS A 95 -24.26 86.01 -46.64
C LYS A 95 -23.26 85.62 -45.55
N MET A 96 -22.16 86.37 -45.40
CA MET A 96 -21.11 86.11 -44.40
C MET A 96 -21.64 86.01 -42.95
N PRO A 97 -22.53 86.91 -42.48
CA PRO A 97 -23.13 86.79 -41.15
C PRO A 97 -23.88 85.48 -40.94
N GLY A 98 -24.56 84.97 -41.98
CA GLY A 98 -25.27 83.70 -41.91
C GLY A 98 -24.34 82.49 -41.85
N VAL A 99 -23.23 82.52 -42.58
CA VAL A 99 -22.20 81.46 -42.52
C VAL A 99 -21.48 81.47 -41.17
N LEU A 100 -21.16 82.66 -40.64
CA LEU A 100 -20.57 82.81 -39.31
C LEU A 100 -21.54 82.33 -38.22
N ALA A 101 -22.82 82.70 -38.29
CA ALA A 101 -23.84 82.21 -37.36
C ALA A 101 -24.00 80.67 -37.43
N CYS A 102 -23.93 80.08 -38.63
CA CYS A 102 -23.97 78.62 -38.78
C CYS A 102 -22.70 77.94 -38.25
N ALA A 103 -21.53 78.55 -38.44
CA ALA A 103 -20.27 78.04 -37.90
C ALA A 103 -20.27 78.13 -36.36
N ASP A 104 -20.74 79.25 -35.79
CA ASP A 104 -20.90 79.44 -34.36
C ASP A 104 -21.91 78.45 -33.77
N GLN A 105 -23.02 78.20 -34.47
CA GLN A 105 -24.01 77.21 -34.03
C GLN A 105 -23.46 75.77 -34.12
N CYS A 106 -22.67 75.45 -35.13
CA CYS A 106 -21.98 74.16 -35.23
C CYS A 106 -20.93 74.01 -34.12
N LEU A 107 -20.12 75.03 -33.86
CA LEU A 107 -19.12 75.03 -32.78
C LEU A 107 -19.79 74.95 -31.39
N ALA A 108 -20.90 75.66 -31.19
CA ALA A 108 -21.71 75.55 -29.98
C ALA A 108 -22.28 74.14 -29.83
N SER A 109 -22.85 73.56 -30.90
CA SER A 109 -23.36 72.18 -30.85
C SER A 109 -22.25 71.15 -30.56
N LEU A 110 -21.06 71.34 -31.14
CA LEU A 110 -19.91 70.48 -30.91
C LEU A 110 -19.45 70.57 -29.44
N ALA A 111 -19.34 71.78 -28.91
CA ALA A 111 -18.90 72.05 -27.54
C ALA A 111 -19.93 71.60 -26.50
N GLU A 112 -21.21 71.93 -26.70
CA GLU A 112 -22.26 71.70 -25.72
C GLU A 112 -22.84 70.29 -25.73
N THR A 113 -22.89 69.63 -26.90
CA THR A 113 -23.57 68.33 -27.01
C THR A 113 -22.66 67.18 -27.44
N HIS A 114 -21.83 67.33 -28.47
CA HIS A 114 -21.07 66.20 -29.00
C HIS A 114 -19.85 65.86 -28.14
N MET A 115 -19.10 66.86 -27.67
CA MET A 115 -17.92 66.63 -26.84
C MET A 115 -18.24 65.99 -25.48
N PRO A 116 -19.28 66.42 -24.73
CA PRO A 116 -19.66 65.74 -23.49
C PRO A 116 -20.29 64.36 -23.73
N ARG A 117 -20.93 64.11 -24.88
CA ARG A 117 -21.39 62.76 -25.24
C ARG A 117 -20.21 61.83 -25.50
N LEU A 118 -19.19 62.30 -26.21
CA LEU A 118 -17.98 61.54 -26.47
C LEU A 118 -17.20 61.25 -25.18
N SER A 119 -17.10 62.23 -24.27
CA SER A 119 -16.44 62.01 -22.98
C SER A 119 -17.22 61.04 -22.08
N LYS A 120 -18.55 61.12 -22.04
CA LYS A 120 -19.40 60.14 -21.33
C LYS A 120 -19.28 58.75 -21.93
N ALA A 121 -19.29 58.61 -23.26
CA ALA A 121 -19.11 57.32 -23.93
C ALA A 121 -17.71 56.75 -23.68
N ALA A 122 -16.67 57.58 -23.71
CA ALA A 122 -15.30 57.17 -23.38
C ALA A 122 -15.16 56.71 -21.93
N ALA A 123 -15.80 57.42 -20.99
CA ALA A 123 -15.84 57.02 -19.58
C ALA A 123 -16.59 55.68 -19.38
N ALA A 124 -17.76 55.52 -20.02
CA ALA A 124 -18.51 54.27 -19.98
C ALA A 124 -17.74 53.10 -20.59
N PHE A 125 -17.08 53.33 -21.73
CA PHE A 125 -16.21 52.33 -22.36
C PHE A 125 -15.04 51.95 -21.45
N ALA A 126 -14.40 52.90 -20.78
CA ALA A 126 -13.31 52.60 -19.84
C ALA A 126 -13.79 51.72 -18.68
N THR A 127 -14.99 51.99 -18.14
CA THR A 127 -15.56 51.18 -17.06
C THR A 127 -15.96 49.78 -17.54
N GLU A 128 -16.57 49.66 -18.73
CA GLU A 128 -16.94 48.36 -19.31
C GLU A 128 -15.70 47.54 -19.68
N ALA A 129 -14.67 48.18 -20.23
CA ALA A 129 -13.40 47.53 -20.53
C ALA A 129 -12.70 47.00 -19.27
N GLN A 130 -12.72 47.77 -18.17
CA GLN A 130 -12.20 47.31 -16.88
C GLN A 130 -12.98 46.11 -16.33
N GLN A 131 -14.31 46.10 -16.45
CA GLN A 131 -15.13 44.95 -16.06
C GLN A 131 -14.86 43.71 -16.95
N ALA A 132 -14.71 43.90 -18.25
CA ALA A 132 -14.35 42.83 -19.19
C ALA A 132 -12.94 42.27 -18.92
N MET A 133 -11.98 43.12 -18.56
CA MET A 133 -10.64 42.68 -18.15
C MET A 133 -10.67 41.91 -16.83
N ALA A 134 -11.42 42.40 -15.83
CA ALA A 134 -11.57 41.73 -14.55
C ALA A 134 -12.22 40.34 -14.69
N THR A 135 -13.31 40.24 -15.46
CA THR A 135 -13.96 38.96 -15.74
C THR A 135 -13.04 38.01 -16.50
N ARG A 136 -12.30 38.49 -17.51
CA ARG A 136 -11.29 37.67 -18.20
C ARG A 136 -10.18 37.20 -17.27
N HIS A 137 -9.74 38.05 -16.34
CA HIS A 137 -8.73 37.68 -15.34
C HIS A 137 -9.25 36.57 -14.41
N ILE A 138 -10.49 36.69 -13.91
CA ILE A 138 -11.14 35.65 -13.09
C ILE A 138 -11.26 34.35 -13.87
N VAL A 139 -11.70 34.39 -15.13
CA VAL A 139 -11.81 33.18 -15.98
C VAL A 139 -10.44 32.52 -16.19
N MET A 140 -9.38 33.29 -16.39
CA MET A 140 -8.02 32.75 -16.49
C MET A 140 -7.56 32.11 -15.18
N GLN A 141 -7.81 32.74 -14.04
CA GLN A 141 -7.50 32.16 -12.72
C GLN A 141 -8.26 30.86 -12.49
N VAL A 142 -9.55 30.79 -12.82
CA VAL A 142 -10.35 29.56 -12.70
C VAL A 142 -9.81 28.47 -13.63
N LYS A 143 -9.36 28.83 -14.83
CA LYS A 143 -8.78 27.87 -15.78
C LYS A 143 -7.45 27.30 -15.28
N GLU A 144 -6.56 28.14 -14.75
CA GLU A 144 -5.30 27.67 -14.16
C GLU A 144 -5.56 26.83 -12.90
N ALA A 145 -6.43 27.28 -11.99
CA ALA A 145 -6.82 26.51 -10.81
C ALA A 145 -7.42 25.13 -11.18
N ARG A 146 -8.21 25.06 -12.25
CA ARG A 146 -8.74 23.79 -12.78
C ARG A 146 -7.65 22.90 -13.38
N LYS A 147 -6.67 23.49 -14.08
CA LYS A 147 -5.54 22.76 -14.67
C LYS A 147 -4.65 22.17 -13.58
N ASP A 148 -4.33 22.96 -12.57
CA ASP A 148 -3.54 22.53 -11.41
C ASP A 148 -4.29 21.46 -10.61
N GLY A 149 -5.58 21.67 -10.32
CA GLY A 149 -6.42 20.66 -9.67
C GLY A 149 -6.53 19.36 -10.49
N MET A 150 -6.59 19.44 -11.82
CA MET A 150 -6.61 18.24 -12.68
C MET A 150 -5.26 17.51 -12.69
N LEU A 151 -4.14 18.23 -12.64
CA LEU A 151 -2.81 17.63 -12.49
C LEU A 151 -2.66 16.92 -11.14
N ASP A 152 -3.20 17.50 -10.07
CA ASP A 152 -3.19 16.85 -8.76
C ASP A 152 -4.04 15.58 -8.76
N ILE A 153 -5.21 15.59 -9.39
CA ILE A 153 -6.07 14.40 -9.55
C ILE A 153 -5.35 13.31 -10.38
N LEU A 154 -4.59 13.68 -11.42
CA LEU A 154 -3.80 12.73 -12.22
C LEU A 154 -2.65 12.10 -11.42
N ARG A 155 -2.10 12.82 -10.43
CA ARG A 155 -0.98 12.33 -9.61
C ARG A 155 -1.42 11.42 -8.47
N VAL A 156 -2.71 11.33 -8.16
CA VAL A 156 -3.23 10.59 -7.00
C VAL A 156 -2.81 9.14 -6.98
N SER A 157 -2.92 8.43 -8.12
CA SER A 157 -2.52 7.02 -8.21
C SER A 157 -1.05 6.84 -7.83
N SER A 158 -0.17 7.75 -8.27
CA SER A 158 1.25 7.75 -7.91
C SER A 158 1.48 8.07 -6.42
N HIS A 159 0.69 8.97 -5.84
CA HIS A 159 0.76 9.29 -4.41
C HIS A 159 0.31 8.10 -3.55
N VAL A 160 -0.79 7.45 -3.92
CA VAL A 160 -1.27 6.23 -3.26
C VAL A 160 -0.20 5.15 -3.30
N ARG A 161 0.38 4.85 -4.48
CA ARG A 161 1.46 3.85 -4.60
C ARG A 161 2.68 4.22 -3.75
N ARG A 162 3.07 5.50 -3.70
CA ARG A 162 4.17 5.97 -2.86
C ARG A 162 3.87 5.78 -1.37
N HIS A 163 2.69 6.17 -0.89
CA HIS A 163 2.31 5.99 0.52
C HIS A 163 2.24 4.50 0.91
N VAL A 164 1.73 3.65 0.01
CA VAL A 164 1.73 2.19 0.21
C VAL A 164 3.16 1.64 0.29
N SER A 165 4.07 2.07 -0.59
CA SER A 165 5.48 1.66 -0.55
C SER A 165 6.22 2.10 0.72
N GLN A 166 5.75 3.16 1.37
CA GLN A 166 6.29 3.68 2.63
C GLN A 166 5.65 3.05 3.88
N GLY A 167 4.73 2.10 3.73
CA GLY A 167 4.00 1.47 4.83
C GLY A 167 2.92 2.37 5.47
N GLN A 168 2.59 3.51 4.85
CA GLN A 168 1.57 4.45 5.33
C GLN A 168 0.21 4.13 4.69
N TYR A 169 -0.47 3.10 5.20
CA TYR A 169 -1.73 2.62 4.60
C TYR A 169 -2.94 3.52 4.88
N GLU A 170 -3.02 4.14 6.05
CA GLU A 170 -4.17 4.98 6.43
C GLU A 170 -4.26 6.28 5.60
N PRO A 171 -3.17 7.04 5.37
CA PRO A 171 -3.19 8.18 4.45
C PRO A 171 -3.53 7.76 3.02
N ALA A 172 -3.01 6.61 2.55
CA ALA A 172 -3.32 6.08 1.23
C ALA A 172 -4.83 5.79 1.07
N LEU A 173 -5.45 5.17 2.07
CA LEU A 173 -6.89 4.90 2.11
C LEU A 173 -7.74 6.18 2.13
N GLN A 174 -7.33 7.18 2.92
CA GLN A 174 -8.05 8.46 2.99
C GLN A 174 -8.00 9.19 1.65
N LEU A 175 -6.83 9.22 0.99
CA LEU A 175 -6.69 9.74 -0.36
C LEU A 175 -7.62 8.99 -1.32
N LEU A 176 -7.57 7.65 -1.31
CA LEU A 176 -8.40 6.81 -2.17
C LEU A 176 -9.90 7.10 -2.00
N ARG A 177 -10.38 7.19 -0.76
CA ARG A 177 -11.78 7.54 -0.45
C ARG A 177 -12.15 8.93 -0.94
N HIS A 178 -11.28 9.91 -0.76
CA HIS A 178 -11.53 11.27 -1.18
C HIS A 178 -11.64 11.35 -2.71
N TYR A 179 -10.69 10.77 -3.44
CA TYR A 179 -10.66 10.87 -4.88
C TYR A 179 -11.74 10.04 -5.57
N VAL A 180 -12.12 8.88 -5.02
CA VAL A 180 -13.30 8.15 -5.48
C VAL A 180 -14.57 9.01 -5.42
N ARG A 181 -14.69 9.93 -4.45
CA ARG A 181 -15.82 10.88 -4.37
C ARG A 181 -15.69 12.07 -5.33
N VAL A 182 -14.46 12.50 -5.62
CA VAL A 182 -14.17 13.69 -6.44
C VAL A 182 -14.20 13.38 -7.94
N VAL A 183 -13.86 12.15 -8.34
CA VAL A 183 -13.84 11.77 -9.75
C VAL A 183 -15.27 11.71 -10.29
N PRO A 184 -15.62 12.55 -11.28
CA PRO A 184 -16.97 12.59 -11.80
C PRO A 184 -17.31 11.29 -12.54
N LEU A 185 -18.50 10.75 -12.29
CA LEU A 185 -19.06 9.57 -12.98
C LEU A 185 -19.34 9.77 -14.48
N THR A 186 -19.06 10.97 -15.01
CA THR A 186 -19.38 11.33 -16.39
C THR A 186 -18.50 10.61 -17.40
N ALA A 187 -19.07 10.28 -18.56
CA ALA A 187 -18.46 9.45 -19.61
C ALA A 187 -17.34 10.12 -20.42
N SER A 188 -16.58 11.05 -19.83
CA SER A 188 -15.41 11.61 -20.51
C SER A 188 -14.29 10.55 -20.61
N PRO A 189 -13.54 10.48 -21.72
CA PRO A 189 -12.44 9.51 -21.87
C PRO A 189 -11.36 9.69 -20.81
N VAL A 190 -11.12 10.93 -20.35
CA VAL A 190 -10.18 11.24 -19.26
C VAL A 190 -10.65 10.64 -17.93
N ALA A 191 -11.94 10.71 -17.62
CA ALA A 191 -12.49 10.12 -16.40
C ALA A 191 -12.49 8.58 -16.41
N LYS A 192 -12.46 7.94 -17.60
CA LYS A 192 -12.28 6.48 -17.73
C LYS A 192 -10.84 6.07 -17.45
N LEU A 193 -9.87 6.71 -18.10
CA LEU A 193 -8.44 6.46 -17.87
C LEU A 193 -8.07 6.70 -16.40
N LEU A 194 -8.59 7.76 -15.79
CA LEU A 194 -8.31 8.05 -14.38
C LEU A 194 -8.91 7.00 -13.43
N ARG A 195 -10.03 6.40 -13.81
CA ARG A 195 -10.64 5.28 -13.06
C ARG A 195 -9.81 4.01 -13.21
N GLU A 196 -9.30 3.72 -14.39
CA GLU A 196 -8.37 2.61 -14.63
C GLU A 196 -7.08 2.78 -13.81
N ASP A 197 -6.46 3.97 -13.84
CA ASP A 197 -5.26 4.27 -13.06
C ASP A 197 -5.46 4.16 -11.53
N LEU A 198 -6.63 4.60 -11.05
CA LEU A 198 -7.02 4.45 -9.65
C LEU A 198 -7.28 2.99 -9.29
N PHE A 199 -7.93 2.25 -10.19
CA PHE A 199 -8.16 0.81 -10.02
C PHE A 199 -6.84 0.05 -9.91
N ASP A 200 -5.86 0.31 -10.78
CA ASP A 200 -4.53 -0.29 -10.70
C ASP A 200 -3.81 0.05 -9.38
N ALA A 201 -4.05 1.26 -8.84
CA ALA A 201 -3.52 1.65 -7.54
C ALA A 201 -4.20 0.91 -6.38
N VAL A 202 -5.51 0.63 -6.46
CA VAL A 202 -6.23 -0.22 -5.50
C VAL A 202 -5.69 -1.64 -5.57
N GLU A 203 -5.55 -2.20 -6.77
CA GLU A 203 -5.04 -3.56 -6.96
C GLU A 203 -3.60 -3.68 -6.44
N TYR A 204 -2.75 -2.68 -6.69
CA TYR A 204 -1.41 -2.62 -6.11
C TYR A 204 -1.44 -2.61 -4.57
N MET A 205 -2.32 -1.78 -3.97
CA MET A 205 -2.48 -1.72 -2.52
C MET A 205 -2.95 -3.05 -1.94
N GLU A 206 -3.89 -3.71 -2.59
CA GLU A 206 -4.38 -5.04 -2.21
C GLU A 206 -3.26 -6.07 -2.25
N ARG A 207 -2.50 -6.15 -3.36
CA ARG A 207 -1.36 -7.08 -3.47
C ARG A 207 -0.33 -6.85 -2.36
N VAL A 208 0.03 -5.60 -2.08
CA VAL A 208 1.00 -5.26 -1.02
C VAL A 208 0.47 -5.60 0.36
N LEU A 209 -0.81 -5.36 0.63
CA LEU A 209 -1.42 -5.70 1.91
C LEU A 209 -1.56 -7.22 2.11
N VAL A 210 -1.92 -7.97 1.06
CA VAL A 210 -1.93 -9.45 1.08
C VAL A 210 -0.51 -9.97 1.31
N GLN A 211 0.48 -9.39 0.63
CA GLN A 211 1.88 -9.74 0.84
C GLN A 211 2.35 -9.42 2.27
N GLY A 212 1.98 -8.26 2.81
CA GLY A 212 2.27 -7.88 4.20
C GLY A 212 1.63 -8.83 5.22
N LEU A 213 0.41 -9.32 4.95
CA LEU A 213 -0.23 -10.37 5.75
C LEU A 213 0.52 -11.71 5.68
N CYS A 214 1.06 -12.05 4.51
CA CYS A 214 1.81 -13.28 4.29
C CYS A 214 3.21 -13.26 4.94
N ASP A 215 3.93 -12.15 4.79
CA ASP A 215 5.33 -12.00 5.18
C ASP A 215 5.48 -11.54 6.66
N GLY A 216 4.45 -10.89 7.22
CA GLY A 216 4.47 -10.34 8.58
C GLY A 216 4.49 -11.40 9.70
N PRO A 217 4.92 -11.02 10.91
CA PRO A 217 4.87 -11.91 12.07
C PRO A 217 3.42 -12.29 12.40
N ILE A 218 3.20 -13.53 12.86
CA ILE A 218 1.88 -14.07 13.23
C ILE A 218 1.44 -13.50 14.60
N GLN A 219 1.43 -12.18 14.72
CA GLN A 219 0.89 -11.47 15.86
C GLN A 219 -0.54 -11.05 15.53
N LEU A 220 -1.47 -11.47 16.38
CA LEU A 220 -2.90 -11.15 16.30
C LEU A 220 -3.19 -9.66 16.03
N PRO A 221 -2.58 -8.68 16.75
CA PRO A 221 -2.93 -7.28 16.53
C PRO A 221 -2.50 -6.76 15.15
N HIS A 222 -1.32 -7.18 14.67
CA HIS A 222 -0.82 -6.76 13.36
C HIS A 222 -1.62 -7.37 12.21
N THR A 223 -1.89 -8.67 12.29
CA THR A 223 -2.70 -9.40 11.30
C THR A 223 -4.14 -8.87 11.25
N ARG A 224 -4.76 -8.57 12.40
CA ARG A 224 -6.08 -7.92 12.46
C ARG A 224 -6.07 -6.52 11.87
N HIS A 225 -5.02 -5.73 12.13
CA HIS A 225 -4.90 -4.41 11.52
C HIS A 225 -4.79 -4.50 9.99
N MET A 226 -3.90 -5.35 9.46
CA MET A 226 -3.76 -5.56 8.01
C MET A 226 -5.03 -6.10 7.36
N ALA A 227 -5.71 -7.08 7.98
CA ALA A 227 -6.99 -7.59 7.50
C ALA A 227 -8.07 -6.51 7.48
N SER A 228 -8.09 -5.60 8.47
CA SER A 228 -9.02 -4.46 8.51
C SER A 228 -8.78 -3.46 7.39
N LEU A 229 -7.52 -3.20 7.05
CA LEU A 229 -7.14 -2.34 5.94
C LEU A 229 -7.56 -2.98 4.60
N LEU A 230 -7.32 -4.28 4.43
CA LEU A 230 -7.77 -5.05 3.25
C LEU A 230 -9.30 -5.01 3.09
N CYS A 231 -10.06 -5.25 4.16
CA CYS A 231 -11.52 -5.18 4.09
C CYS A 231 -12.00 -3.77 3.70
N ARG A 232 -11.30 -2.73 4.17
CA ARG A 232 -11.61 -1.34 3.82
C ARG A 232 -11.26 -1.00 2.37
N THR A 233 -10.14 -1.50 1.82
CA THR A 233 -9.80 -1.31 0.40
C THR A 233 -10.80 -2.01 -0.51
N VAL A 234 -11.13 -3.27 -0.23
CA VAL A 234 -12.09 -4.07 -1.01
C VAL A 234 -13.47 -3.42 -1.01
N ARG A 235 -13.94 -2.90 0.13
CA ARG A 235 -15.21 -2.14 0.18
C ARG A 235 -15.22 -0.91 -0.71
N ILE A 236 -14.12 -0.16 -0.75
CA ILE A 236 -14.00 1.01 -1.63
C ILE A 236 -14.04 0.56 -3.10
N ALA A 237 -13.37 -0.55 -3.42
CA ALA A 237 -13.39 -1.12 -4.76
C ALA A 237 -14.79 -1.55 -5.18
N GLN A 238 -15.49 -2.35 -4.35
CA GLN A 238 -16.84 -2.85 -4.61
C GLN A 238 -17.90 -1.74 -4.73
N GLN A 239 -17.77 -0.65 -3.96
CA GLN A 239 -18.68 0.49 -4.07
C GLN A 239 -18.51 1.26 -5.39
N THR A 240 -17.30 1.28 -5.94
CA THR A 240 -16.92 2.16 -7.05
C THR A 240 -16.88 1.44 -8.39
N TYR A 241 -16.51 0.16 -8.39
CA TYR A 241 -16.23 -0.64 -9.59
C TYR A 241 -17.06 -1.93 -9.62
N ARG A 242 -18.38 -1.82 -9.49
CA ARG A 242 -19.34 -2.95 -9.45
C ARG A 242 -19.23 -3.92 -10.63
N ASP A 243 -18.69 -3.47 -11.76
CA ASP A 243 -18.54 -4.25 -12.99
C ASP A 243 -17.17 -4.95 -13.12
N THR A 244 -16.25 -4.78 -12.16
CA THR A 244 -14.88 -5.33 -12.22
C THR A 244 -14.66 -6.45 -11.21
N HIS A 245 -13.76 -7.39 -11.56
CA HIS A 245 -13.45 -8.63 -10.84
C HIS A 245 -12.75 -8.47 -9.48
N VAL A 246 -12.78 -7.29 -8.84
CA VAL A 246 -12.23 -7.12 -7.48
C VAL A 246 -13.25 -7.65 -6.48
N ASP A 247 -13.36 -8.97 -6.47
CA ASP A 247 -14.17 -9.72 -5.52
C ASP A 247 -13.22 -10.60 -4.70
N LEU A 248 -12.31 -9.95 -3.96
CA LEU A 248 -11.44 -10.66 -3.03
C LEU A 248 -12.30 -11.14 -1.87
N ARG A 249 -12.60 -12.45 -1.85
CA ARG A 249 -13.42 -13.05 -0.80
C ARG A 249 -12.59 -13.25 0.45
N ALA A 250 -13.26 -13.34 1.60
CA ALA A 250 -12.61 -13.70 2.86
C ALA A 250 -11.87 -15.05 2.76
N SER A 251 -12.40 -15.99 1.96
CA SER A 251 -11.77 -17.28 1.65
C SER A 251 -10.41 -17.14 0.95
N ASP A 252 -10.26 -16.16 0.06
CA ASP A 252 -9.03 -15.97 -0.71
C ASP A 252 -7.91 -15.41 0.20
N VAL A 253 -8.26 -14.43 1.04
CA VAL A 253 -7.34 -13.90 2.07
C VAL A 253 -6.94 -15.01 3.05
N CYS A 254 -7.90 -15.83 3.48
CA CYS A 254 -7.65 -16.99 4.33
C CYS A 254 -6.68 -17.97 3.66
N LEU A 255 -6.91 -18.33 2.39
CA LEU A 255 -6.05 -19.23 1.62
C LEU A 255 -4.62 -18.69 1.48
N HIS A 256 -4.46 -17.39 1.18
CA HIS A 256 -3.14 -16.77 1.07
C HIS A 256 -2.37 -16.80 2.40
N MET A 257 -3.04 -16.43 3.49
CA MET A 257 -2.46 -16.48 4.83
C MET A 257 -2.07 -17.91 5.23
N LEU A 258 -2.96 -18.88 5.01
CA LEU A 258 -2.71 -20.29 5.32
C LEU A 258 -1.57 -20.86 4.46
N ARG A 259 -1.51 -20.55 3.17
CA ARG A 259 -0.37 -20.95 2.30
C ARG A 259 0.96 -20.37 2.77
N ALA A 260 0.99 -19.11 3.17
CA ALA A 260 2.21 -18.49 3.70
C ALA A 260 2.63 -19.13 5.03
N SER A 261 1.67 -19.38 5.92
CA SER A 261 1.92 -20.10 7.17
C SER A 261 2.41 -21.53 6.95
N MET A 262 1.90 -22.25 5.93
CA MET A 262 2.35 -23.61 5.60
C MET A 262 3.83 -23.63 5.18
N ARG A 263 4.31 -22.61 4.45
CA ARG A 263 5.75 -22.49 4.14
C ARG A 263 6.59 -22.32 5.41
N ARG A 264 6.09 -21.57 6.40
CA ARG A 264 6.76 -21.38 7.70
C ARG A 264 6.77 -22.67 8.51
N VAL A 265 5.65 -23.40 8.54
CA VAL A 265 5.54 -24.73 9.18
C VAL A 265 6.53 -25.72 8.55
N LYS A 266 6.65 -25.73 7.22
CA LYS A 266 7.63 -26.57 6.53
C LYS A 266 9.08 -26.19 6.90
N ALA A 267 9.36 -24.90 7.06
CA ALA A 267 10.69 -24.43 7.47
C ALA A 267 11.02 -24.76 8.93
N SER A 268 10.03 -24.74 9.84
CA SER A 268 10.22 -25.07 11.26
C SER A 268 10.52 -26.55 11.49
N LEU A 269 10.06 -27.44 10.60
CA LEU A 269 10.34 -28.87 10.66
C LEU A 269 11.75 -29.26 10.18
N SER A 270 12.67 -28.30 10.03
CA SER A 270 14.06 -28.60 9.71
C SER A 270 14.78 -29.20 10.93
N LEU A 271 15.28 -30.43 10.77
CA LEU A 271 15.95 -31.21 11.83
C LEU A 271 17.32 -30.63 12.28
N THR A 272 17.75 -29.49 11.74
CA THR A 272 19.05 -28.87 12.02
C THR A 272 19.18 -28.36 13.45
N GLN A 273 18.06 -28.05 14.12
CA GLN A 273 18.01 -27.54 15.50
C GLN A 273 17.70 -28.63 16.54
N GLY A 274 17.46 -29.88 16.09
CA GLY A 274 17.00 -30.98 16.93
C GLY A 274 15.48 -31.14 16.94
N VAL A 275 15.01 -32.38 17.10
CA VAL A 275 13.60 -32.78 16.91
C VAL A 275 12.67 -32.14 17.94
N LEU A 276 13.11 -32.05 19.19
CA LEU A 276 12.30 -31.46 20.28
C LEU A 276 12.03 -29.98 20.02
N ALA A 277 13.04 -29.21 19.62
CA ALA A 277 12.89 -27.80 19.27
C ALA A 277 12.05 -27.60 17.99
N ALA A 278 12.19 -28.49 17.00
CA ALA A 278 11.37 -28.49 15.79
C ALA A 278 9.87 -28.73 16.09
N ILE A 279 9.54 -29.63 17.04
CA ILE A 279 8.16 -29.88 17.47
C ILE A 279 7.59 -28.65 18.20
N GLU A 280 8.37 -28.01 19.08
CA GLU A 280 7.90 -26.82 19.82
C GLU A 280 7.65 -25.63 18.89
N THR A 281 8.56 -25.35 17.96
CA THR A 281 8.39 -24.28 16.96
C THR A 281 7.25 -24.57 15.98
N TRP A 282 7.09 -25.84 15.56
CA TRP A 282 5.93 -26.28 14.78
C TRP A 282 4.62 -26.05 15.56
N ARG A 283 4.56 -26.45 16.83
CA ARG A 283 3.38 -26.26 17.70
C ARG A 283 3.02 -24.79 17.84
N GLU A 284 4.00 -23.93 18.10
CA GLU A 284 3.78 -22.48 18.27
C GLU A 284 3.31 -21.80 16.99
N THR A 285 3.89 -22.16 15.84
CA THR A 285 3.46 -21.64 14.53
C THR A 285 2.06 -22.11 14.17
N MET A 286 1.72 -23.38 14.45
CA MET A 286 0.37 -23.92 14.28
C MET A 286 -0.65 -23.21 15.16
N LEU A 287 -0.38 -23.09 16.47
CA LEU A 287 -1.30 -22.45 17.41
C LEU A 287 -1.51 -20.97 17.08
N SER A 288 -0.45 -20.22 16.78
CA SER A 288 -0.56 -18.80 16.42
C SER A 288 -1.34 -18.62 15.12
N THR A 289 -1.09 -19.45 14.11
CA THR A 289 -1.81 -19.40 12.82
C THR A 289 -3.28 -19.72 13.00
N CYS A 290 -3.60 -20.80 13.71
CA CYS A 290 -4.99 -21.22 13.88
C CYS A 290 -5.76 -20.24 14.76
N ARG A 291 -5.16 -19.71 15.84
CA ARG A 291 -5.78 -18.66 16.66
C ARG A 291 -6.02 -17.39 15.84
N ALA A 292 -5.06 -16.98 15.02
CA ALA A 292 -5.23 -15.84 14.13
C ALA A 292 -6.34 -16.09 13.10
N ALA A 293 -6.34 -17.24 12.43
CA ALA A 293 -7.35 -17.60 11.44
C ALA A 293 -8.76 -17.70 12.03
N LEU A 294 -8.92 -18.38 13.17
CA LEU A 294 -10.20 -18.46 13.88
C LEU A 294 -10.68 -17.06 14.29
N SER A 295 -9.81 -16.24 14.86
CA SER A 295 -10.18 -14.89 15.30
C SER A 295 -10.57 -13.95 14.15
N LEU A 296 -9.98 -14.11 12.96
CA LEU A 296 -10.17 -13.20 11.82
C LEU A 296 -11.33 -13.60 10.92
N PHE A 297 -11.62 -14.90 10.83
CA PHE A 297 -12.55 -15.45 9.84
C PHE A 297 -13.73 -16.21 10.45
N VAL A 298 -13.66 -16.66 11.71
CA VAL A 298 -14.67 -17.53 12.34
C VAL A 298 -15.34 -16.86 13.54
N ASP A 299 -14.56 -16.45 14.55
CA ASP A 299 -15.11 -15.99 15.84
C ASP A 299 -15.55 -14.52 15.81
N ASP A 300 -14.72 -13.64 15.24
CA ASP A 300 -14.97 -12.19 15.14
C ASP A 300 -14.55 -11.70 13.74
N PRO A 301 -15.36 -11.96 12.69
CA PRO A 301 -15.02 -11.52 11.35
C PRO A 301 -14.80 -10.01 11.34
N VAL A 302 -13.64 -9.60 10.84
CA VAL A 302 -13.26 -8.19 10.75
C VAL A 302 -14.38 -7.40 10.07
N GLU A 303 -14.81 -6.31 10.71
CA GLU A 303 -16.00 -5.48 10.40
C GLU A 303 -16.62 -5.81 9.04
N GLY A 304 -17.72 -6.57 9.03
CA GLY A 304 -18.64 -6.85 7.91
C GLY A 304 -18.07 -7.61 6.71
N SER A 305 -17.15 -8.55 6.95
CA SER A 305 -17.03 -9.77 6.14
C SER A 305 -18.12 -10.75 6.61
N ALA A 306 -18.86 -11.36 5.69
CA ALA A 306 -19.79 -12.44 6.03
C ALA A 306 -18.96 -13.69 6.39
N THR A 307 -19.37 -14.43 7.42
CA THR A 307 -18.75 -15.72 7.77
C THR A 307 -18.88 -16.67 6.58
N ASP A 308 -17.78 -16.94 5.90
CA ASP A 308 -17.73 -17.87 4.77
C ASP A 308 -17.40 -19.28 5.29
N PRO A 309 -18.30 -20.27 5.11
CA PRO A 309 -18.03 -21.66 5.52
C PRO A 309 -16.78 -22.25 4.85
N ALA A 310 -16.35 -21.73 3.69
CA ALA A 310 -15.12 -22.15 3.04
C ALA A 310 -13.87 -21.92 3.90
N CYS A 311 -13.85 -20.87 4.74
CA CYS A 311 -12.72 -20.59 5.63
C CYS A 311 -12.50 -21.71 6.67
N GLY A 312 -13.59 -22.31 7.18
CA GLY A 312 -13.49 -23.44 8.11
C GLY A 312 -12.93 -24.69 7.44
N LEU A 313 -13.36 -24.99 6.20
CA LEU A 313 -12.81 -26.09 5.41
C LEU A 313 -11.33 -25.89 5.07
N LEU A 314 -10.94 -24.67 4.71
CA LEU A 314 -9.54 -24.31 4.45
C LEU A 314 -8.68 -24.47 5.70
N LEU A 315 -9.16 -24.03 6.86
CA LEU A 315 -8.47 -24.23 8.13
C LEU A 315 -8.31 -25.72 8.46
N GLY A 316 -9.37 -26.51 8.28
CA GLY A 316 -9.32 -27.97 8.42
C GLY A 316 -8.25 -28.60 7.52
N SER A 317 -8.24 -28.25 6.23
CA SER A 317 -7.24 -28.75 5.27
C SER A 317 -5.81 -28.33 5.60
N PHE A 318 -5.63 -27.14 6.17
CA PHE A 318 -4.34 -26.66 6.64
C PHE A 318 -3.86 -27.48 7.83
N VAL A 319 -4.74 -27.71 8.81
CA VAL A 319 -4.41 -28.52 9.99
C VAL A 319 -4.01 -29.92 9.57
N THR A 320 -4.82 -30.60 8.76
CA THR A 320 -4.51 -31.97 8.31
C THR A 320 -3.18 -32.03 7.55
N HIS A 321 -2.93 -31.09 6.64
CA HIS A 321 -1.66 -31.09 5.90
C HIS A 321 -0.45 -30.79 6.80
N ALA A 322 -0.60 -29.90 7.77
CA ALA A 322 0.46 -29.60 8.72
C ALA A 322 0.75 -30.77 9.68
N THR A 323 -0.28 -31.55 10.05
CA THR A 323 -0.11 -32.78 10.83
C THR A 323 0.55 -33.88 10.01
N ASP A 324 0.18 -34.04 8.74
CA ASP A 324 0.82 -35.00 7.83
C ASP A 324 2.32 -34.71 7.68
N LEU A 325 2.70 -33.44 7.52
CA LEU A 325 4.12 -33.04 7.45
C LEU A 325 4.89 -33.36 8.73
N LEU A 326 4.26 -33.17 9.91
CA LEU A 326 4.85 -33.58 11.18
C LEU A 326 5.00 -35.10 11.23
N TYR A 327 3.99 -35.86 10.81
CA TYR A 327 4.01 -37.32 10.80
C TYR A 327 5.07 -37.88 9.85
N ASP A 328 5.25 -37.27 8.68
CA ASP A 328 6.32 -37.61 7.74
C ASP A 328 7.72 -37.31 8.31
N CYS A 329 7.86 -36.21 9.06
CA CYS A 329 9.11 -35.85 9.73
C CYS A 329 9.42 -36.82 10.88
N LEU A 330 8.44 -37.08 11.74
CA LEU A 330 8.56 -38.02 12.87
C LEU A 330 8.83 -39.45 12.39
N SER A 331 8.10 -39.94 11.39
CA SER A 331 8.33 -41.28 10.82
C SER A 331 9.73 -41.43 10.23
N SER A 332 10.22 -40.42 9.50
CA SER A 332 11.60 -40.38 9.02
C SER A 332 12.61 -40.37 10.16
N TYR A 333 12.38 -39.57 11.19
CA TYR A 333 13.27 -39.48 12.34
C TYR A 333 13.31 -40.79 13.14
N LEU A 334 12.15 -41.38 13.42
CA LEU A 334 12.04 -42.66 14.12
C LEU A 334 12.75 -43.76 13.33
N TYR A 335 12.54 -43.83 12.02
CA TYR A 335 13.23 -44.80 11.16
C TYR A 335 14.75 -44.65 11.20
N THR A 336 15.29 -43.44 11.01
CA THR A 336 16.75 -43.23 11.00
C THR A 336 17.39 -43.46 12.36
N THR A 337 16.68 -43.13 13.44
CA THR A 337 17.19 -43.26 14.81
C THR A 337 17.20 -44.71 15.26
N THR A 338 16.29 -45.56 14.76
CA THR A 338 16.15 -46.97 15.20
C THR A 338 16.88 -47.97 14.30
N HIS A 339 16.87 -47.80 12.98
CA HIS A 339 17.53 -48.75 12.06
C HIS A 339 19.06 -48.72 12.08
N CYS A 340 19.67 -47.62 12.50
CA CYS A 340 21.14 -47.45 12.49
C CYS A 340 21.80 -47.74 13.84
N LEU A 341 21.09 -48.35 14.79
CA LEU A 341 21.62 -48.57 16.14
C LEU A 341 22.57 -49.77 16.18
N SER A 342 23.87 -49.47 16.25
CA SER A 342 24.92 -50.42 16.59
C SER A 342 25.72 -49.88 17.78
N GLY A 343 25.76 -50.58 18.91
CA GLY A 343 26.51 -50.10 20.07
C GLY A 343 26.11 -50.74 21.41
N PRO A 344 26.75 -50.31 22.51
CA PRO A 344 26.50 -50.85 23.85
C PRO A 344 25.11 -50.49 24.39
N PRO A 345 24.56 -51.28 25.34
CA PRO A 345 23.21 -51.13 25.86
C PRO A 345 22.90 -49.78 26.52
N SER A 346 23.93 -49.06 27.00
CA SER A 346 23.80 -47.71 27.53
C SER A 346 23.31 -46.69 26.51
N ARG A 347 23.61 -46.88 25.21
CA ARG A 347 23.10 -46.02 24.14
C ARG A 347 21.60 -46.23 23.91
N TRP A 348 21.10 -47.45 24.08
CA TRP A 348 19.67 -47.73 23.89
C TRP A 348 18.82 -47.14 24.99
N ALA A 349 19.30 -47.17 26.25
CA ALA A 349 18.63 -46.48 27.34
C ALA A 349 18.51 -44.98 27.06
N SER A 350 19.57 -44.33 26.59
CA SER A 350 19.53 -42.90 26.24
C SER A 350 18.63 -42.59 25.02
N VAL A 351 18.55 -43.50 24.05
CA VAL A 351 17.66 -43.35 22.89
C VAL A 351 16.21 -43.55 23.31
N ALA A 352 15.92 -44.53 24.18
CA ALA A 352 14.61 -44.73 24.77
C ALA A 352 14.19 -43.48 25.57
N GLU A 353 15.01 -42.98 26.50
CA GLU A 353 14.71 -41.74 27.22
C GLU A 353 14.45 -40.55 26.27
N HIS A 354 15.21 -40.44 25.18
CA HIS A 354 15.00 -39.40 24.18
C HIS A 354 13.68 -39.55 23.42
N LEU A 355 13.32 -40.77 23.01
CA LEU A 355 12.04 -41.06 22.37
C LEU A 355 10.86 -40.80 23.31
N ASP A 356 11.03 -40.94 24.62
CA ASP A 356 9.97 -40.72 25.62
C ASP A 356 9.71 -39.23 25.75
N ALA A 357 10.80 -38.45 25.78
CA ALA A 357 10.74 -37.00 25.72
C ALA A 357 10.06 -36.52 24.43
N VAL A 358 10.37 -37.13 23.28
CA VAL A 358 9.70 -36.80 22.00
C VAL A 358 8.20 -37.14 22.07
N HIS A 359 7.85 -38.35 22.52
CA HIS A 359 6.46 -38.80 22.64
C HIS A 359 5.65 -37.88 23.58
N THR A 360 6.20 -37.56 24.75
CA THR A 360 5.59 -36.65 25.73
C THR A 360 5.37 -35.26 25.12
N LYS A 361 6.35 -34.71 24.39
CA LYS A 361 6.21 -33.41 23.72
C LYS A 361 5.16 -33.41 22.62
N VAL A 362 5.01 -34.50 21.88
CA VAL A 362 3.93 -34.61 20.88
C VAL A 362 2.57 -34.71 21.56
N CYS A 363 2.47 -35.41 22.70
CA CYS A 363 1.24 -35.43 23.51
C CYS A 363 0.89 -34.03 24.03
N ASP A 364 1.87 -33.29 24.57
CA ASP A 364 1.68 -31.91 25.02
C ASP A 364 1.24 -30.99 23.85
N ALA A 365 1.81 -31.18 22.66
CA ALA A 365 1.42 -30.46 21.46
C ALA A 365 -0.03 -30.79 21.05
N SER A 366 -0.42 -32.06 21.10
CA SER A 366 -1.80 -32.52 20.83
C SER A 366 -2.79 -31.88 21.79
N MET A 367 -2.50 -31.92 23.10
CA MET A 367 -3.33 -31.29 24.13
C MET A 367 -3.47 -29.78 23.93
N SER A 368 -2.38 -29.11 23.52
CA SER A 368 -2.40 -27.67 23.24
C SER A 368 -3.26 -27.34 22.02
N LEU A 369 -3.22 -28.17 20.98
CA LEU A 369 -3.99 -28.02 19.74
C LEU A 369 -5.46 -28.40 19.91
N ALA A 370 -5.79 -29.27 20.86
CA ALA A 370 -7.17 -29.65 21.16
C ALA A 370 -8.04 -28.44 21.54
N GLY A 371 -7.45 -27.41 22.18
CA GLY A 371 -8.14 -26.14 22.46
C GLY A 371 -8.54 -25.32 21.22
N VAL A 372 -8.02 -25.69 20.05
CA VAL A 372 -8.32 -25.09 18.73
C VAL A 372 -9.16 -26.06 17.87
N GLY A 373 -9.54 -27.22 18.43
CA GLY A 373 -10.30 -28.26 17.73
C GLY A 373 -9.45 -29.21 16.87
N ALA A 374 -8.12 -29.20 17.03
CA ALA A 374 -7.21 -30.09 16.31
C ALA A 374 -6.58 -31.11 17.27
N ALA A 375 -6.90 -32.39 17.13
CA ALA A 375 -6.28 -33.46 17.92
C ALA A 375 -5.31 -34.26 17.05
N LEU A 376 -4.13 -34.58 17.57
CA LEU A 376 -3.17 -35.49 16.93
C LEU A 376 -3.48 -36.91 17.38
N GLU A 377 -3.75 -37.80 16.42
CA GLU A 377 -3.90 -39.23 16.67
C GLU A 377 -2.58 -39.94 16.38
N LEU A 378 -1.78 -40.14 17.43
CA LEU A 378 -0.46 -40.81 17.35
C LEU A 378 -0.54 -42.24 16.81
N GLU A 379 -1.70 -42.89 16.91
CA GLU A 379 -1.95 -44.22 16.36
C GLU A 379 -1.98 -44.25 14.82
N LEU A 380 -2.27 -43.12 14.18
CA LEU A 380 -2.33 -42.99 12.72
C LEU A 380 -0.97 -42.65 12.09
N LEU A 381 0.13 -42.64 12.87
CA LEU A 381 1.46 -42.31 12.37
C LEU A 381 1.95 -43.37 11.36
N PRO A 382 2.08 -43.06 10.05
CA PRO A 382 2.49 -44.04 9.06
C PRO A 382 3.98 -44.36 9.21
N TYR A 383 4.33 -45.63 9.04
CA TYR A 383 5.72 -46.09 9.02
C TYR A 383 6.27 -46.14 7.59
N LYS A 384 7.46 -45.58 7.37
CA LYS A 384 8.07 -45.47 6.02
C LYS A 384 8.69 -46.77 5.49
N GLY A 385 9.02 -47.73 6.36
CA GLY A 385 9.72 -48.96 5.97
C GLY A 385 8.82 -50.04 5.37
N ASP A 386 7.57 -50.16 5.83
CA ASP A 386 6.61 -51.15 5.33
C ASP A 386 5.17 -50.62 5.39
N PRO A 387 4.56 -50.24 4.26
CA PRO A 387 3.21 -49.72 4.19
C PRO A 387 2.13 -50.79 4.40
N SER A 388 2.50 -52.08 4.44
CA SER A 388 1.56 -53.20 4.62
C SER A 388 1.38 -53.63 6.08
N SER A 389 2.23 -53.15 6.99
CA SER A 389 2.16 -53.49 8.41
C SER A 389 1.10 -52.63 9.12
N PRO A 390 0.19 -53.23 9.93
CA PRO A 390 -0.84 -52.50 10.69
C PRO A 390 -0.30 -51.77 11.93
N LEU A 391 1.02 -51.70 12.09
CA LEU A 391 1.70 -51.06 13.23
C LEU A 391 1.99 -49.60 12.95
N SER A 392 1.85 -48.74 13.97
CA SER A 392 2.25 -47.34 13.88
C SER A 392 3.78 -47.21 13.77
N ALA A 393 4.28 -46.06 13.33
CA ALA A 393 5.72 -45.83 13.28
C ALA A 393 6.39 -45.88 14.68
N TRP A 394 5.65 -45.57 15.74
CA TRP A 394 6.11 -45.71 17.13
C TRP A 394 6.23 -47.18 17.53
N ASP A 395 5.25 -48.00 17.16
CA ASP A 395 5.27 -49.45 17.38
C ASP A 395 6.45 -50.11 16.66
N HIS A 396 6.71 -49.72 15.41
CA HIS A 396 7.87 -50.21 14.66
C HIS A 396 9.19 -49.73 15.26
N ALA A 397 9.31 -48.45 15.63
CA ALA A 397 10.50 -47.94 16.30
C ALA A 397 10.80 -48.69 17.62
N ALA A 398 9.78 -48.99 18.41
CA ALA A 398 9.90 -49.79 19.62
C ALA A 398 10.33 -51.24 19.32
N LEU A 399 9.79 -51.85 18.26
CA LEU A 399 10.16 -53.20 17.82
C LEU A 399 11.58 -53.27 17.22
N ASP A 400 12.01 -52.23 16.50
CA ASP A 400 13.36 -52.11 15.95
C ASP A 400 14.38 -51.93 17.08
N LEU A 401 14.07 -51.10 18.08
CA LEU A 401 14.86 -51.00 19.31
C LEU A 401 14.93 -52.32 20.07
N TRP A 402 13.81 -53.04 20.13
CA TRP A 402 13.73 -54.36 20.75
C TRP A 402 14.62 -55.39 20.08
N THR A 403 14.51 -55.51 18.76
CA THR A 403 15.30 -56.46 17.98
C THR A 403 16.78 -56.10 17.97
N ALA A 404 17.13 -54.81 17.89
CA ALA A 404 18.51 -54.34 18.00
C ALA A 404 19.10 -54.61 19.39
N ALA A 405 18.33 -54.40 20.47
CA ALA A 405 18.76 -54.70 21.83
C ALA A 405 19.01 -56.20 22.04
N LEU A 406 18.16 -57.07 21.48
CA LEU A 406 18.36 -58.51 21.51
C LEU A 406 19.63 -58.92 20.75
N ALA A 407 19.81 -58.41 19.52
CA ALA A 407 20.93 -58.78 18.66
C ALA A 407 22.32 -58.42 19.22
N ALA A 408 22.40 -57.43 20.12
CA ALA A 408 23.65 -56.97 20.71
C ALA A 408 23.92 -57.52 22.12
N ILE A 409 23.11 -58.48 22.61
CA ILE A 409 23.45 -59.30 23.78
C ILE A 409 24.63 -60.20 23.40
N ASP A 410 25.76 -60.03 24.09
CA ASP A 410 26.97 -60.83 23.85
C ASP A 410 26.87 -62.15 24.64
N TRP A 411 26.31 -63.16 24.00
CA TRP A 411 26.18 -64.51 24.55
C TRP A 411 27.53 -65.24 24.77
N GLY A 412 28.66 -64.65 24.32
CA GLY A 412 29.99 -65.25 24.35
C GLY A 412 30.97 -64.66 25.36
N ARG A 413 30.66 -63.55 26.04
CA ARG A 413 31.58 -62.95 27.04
C ARG A 413 31.41 -63.57 28.42
N HIS A 414 32.45 -64.30 28.84
CA HIS A 414 32.65 -64.81 30.18
C HIS A 414 33.09 -63.72 31.17
N GLU A 415 32.23 -62.77 31.51
CA GLU A 415 32.43 -61.97 32.72
C GLU A 415 31.48 -62.48 33.81
N ALA A 416 32.07 -62.95 34.91
CA ALA A 416 31.32 -63.44 36.06
C ALA A 416 30.32 -62.36 36.51
N PRO A 417 29.04 -62.70 36.73
CA PRO A 417 28.07 -61.73 37.21
C PRO A 417 28.57 -61.14 38.55
N PRO A 418 28.46 -59.82 38.78
CA PRO A 418 28.72 -59.27 40.11
C PRO A 418 27.78 -59.97 41.08
N ALA A 419 28.35 -60.48 42.18
CA ALA A 419 27.61 -61.26 43.17
C ALA A 419 26.31 -60.53 43.59
N PRO A 420 25.17 -61.23 43.67
CA PRO A 420 23.90 -60.60 44.00
C PRO A 420 24.02 -59.90 45.37
N SER A 421 23.72 -58.61 45.40
CA SER A 421 23.62 -57.87 46.65
C SER A 421 22.54 -58.53 47.52
N LYS A 422 22.89 -58.82 48.77
CA LYS A 422 21.99 -59.45 49.75
C LYS A 422 20.73 -58.58 49.90
N GLY A 423 19.64 -59.01 49.27
CA GLY A 423 18.35 -58.31 49.25
C GLY A 423 17.54 -58.50 47.96
N ALA A 424 18.16 -58.90 46.84
CA ALA A 424 17.42 -59.16 45.61
C ALA A 424 16.77 -60.55 45.64
N VAL A 425 15.44 -60.60 45.53
CA VAL A 425 14.65 -61.83 45.35
C VAL A 425 15.22 -62.55 44.12
N ALA A 426 15.68 -63.78 44.29
CA ALA A 426 16.28 -64.57 43.21
C ALA A 426 15.25 -64.78 42.08
N HIS A 427 15.43 -64.05 40.97
CA HIS A 427 14.69 -64.24 39.74
C HIS A 427 15.01 -65.62 39.15
N ALA A 428 14.08 -66.57 39.27
CA ALA A 428 14.28 -67.95 38.82
C ALA A 428 13.96 -68.06 37.32
N ALA A 429 14.98 -68.06 36.46
CA ALA A 429 14.83 -68.44 35.05
C ALA A 429 14.18 -69.84 34.93
N PRO A 430 13.44 -70.14 33.84
CA PRO A 430 12.85 -71.48 33.66
C PRO A 430 13.93 -72.58 33.68
N ALA A 431 13.62 -73.77 34.22
CA ALA A 431 14.55 -74.90 34.33
C ALA A 431 15.17 -75.32 32.97
N ALA A 432 14.49 -75.07 31.85
CA ALA A 432 14.97 -75.32 30.50
C ALA A 432 16.04 -74.33 30.01
N VAL A 433 16.14 -73.15 30.62
CA VAL A 433 17.24 -72.20 30.40
C VAL A 433 18.46 -72.61 31.25
N PHE A 434 18.22 -73.15 32.45
CA PHE A 434 19.27 -73.69 33.33
C PHE A 434 20.01 -74.91 32.79
N SER A 435 19.44 -75.65 31.82
CA SER A 435 20.14 -76.74 31.14
C SER A 435 21.24 -76.27 30.18
N PHE A 436 21.36 -74.96 29.92
CA PHE A 436 22.41 -74.39 29.08
C PHE A 436 23.07 -73.18 29.78
N PRO A 437 24.32 -73.33 30.27
CA PRO A 437 24.99 -72.28 31.06
C PRO A 437 25.23 -70.96 30.30
N THR A 438 25.31 -71.02 28.96
CA THR A 438 25.39 -69.84 28.08
C THR A 438 24.12 -69.00 28.08
N LEU A 439 22.94 -69.63 28.27
CA LEU A 439 21.66 -68.93 28.27
C LEU A 439 21.34 -68.28 29.63
N VAL A 440 21.84 -68.84 30.73
CA VAL A 440 21.60 -68.31 32.10
C VAL A 440 22.28 -66.95 32.31
N GLN A 441 23.50 -66.75 31.80
CA GLN A 441 24.20 -65.46 31.94
C GLN A 441 23.65 -64.39 30.99
N GLY A 442 23.30 -64.76 29.75
CA GLY A 442 22.62 -63.85 28.83
C GLY A 442 21.19 -63.50 29.28
N ALA A 443 20.51 -64.37 30.05
CA ALA A 443 19.18 -64.09 30.60
C ALA A 443 19.15 -62.88 31.56
N VAL A 444 20.23 -62.61 32.29
CA VAL A 444 20.32 -61.41 33.17
C VAL A 444 20.44 -60.14 32.33
N GLN A 445 21.27 -60.15 31.27
CA GLN A 445 21.42 -59.04 30.32
C GLN A 445 20.13 -58.81 29.52
N LEU A 446 19.48 -59.90 29.13
CA LEU A 446 18.16 -59.92 28.52
C LEU A 446 17.17 -59.19 29.45
N VAL A 447 16.98 -59.63 30.70
CA VAL A 447 16.05 -58.99 31.65
C VAL A 447 16.33 -57.50 31.85
N THR A 448 17.60 -57.07 31.89
CA THR A 448 17.92 -55.64 31.94
C THR A 448 17.51 -54.88 30.69
N ALA A 449 17.68 -55.45 29.49
CA ALA A 449 17.19 -54.88 28.23
C ALA A 449 15.66 -54.93 28.10
N LEU A 450 15.01 -55.98 28.62
CA LEU A 450 13.54 -56.08 28.68
C LEU A 450 12.98 -54.97 29.57
N ASN A 451 13.62 -54.68 30.71
CA ASN A 451 13.14 -53.67 31.66
C ASN A 451 13.31 -52.22 31.16
N THR A 452 14.35 -51.92 30.37
CA THR A 452 14.51 -50.58 29.77
C THR A 452 13.49 -50.30 28.66
N LEU A 453 13.11 -51.34 27.90
CA LEU A 453 12.17 -51.22 26.79
C LEU A 453 10.70 -51.45 27.18
N ARG A 454 10.45 -51.96 28.39
CA ARG A 454 9.10 -52.14 28.94
C ARG A 454 8.32 -50.82 29.07
N CYS A 455 9.02 -49.70 29.26
CA CYS A 455 8.41 -48.37 29.24
C CYS A 455 7.87 -47.97 27.85
N PHE A 456 8.32 -48.66 26.79
CA PHE A 456 8.02 -48.36 25.39
C PHE A 456 7.15 -49.38 24.68
N ALA A 457 6.79 -50.49 25.33
CA ALA A 457 6.14 -51.61 24.66
C ALA A 457 4.60 -51.56 24.81
N PRO A 458 3.86 -51.01 23.83
CA PRO A 458 2.41 -51.15 23.80
C PRO A 458 2.00 -52.62 23.64
N ARG A 459 0.81 -52.96 24.14
CA ARG A 459 0.22 -54.30 23.99
C ARG A 459 0.19 -54.80 22.54
N ARG A 460 0.19 -53.88 21.56
CA ARG A 460 0.16 -54.16 20.12
C ARG A 460 1.44 -54.80 19.58
N ILE A 461 2.61 -54.51 20.16
CA ILE A 461 3.89 -55.10 19.71
C ILE A 461 4.26 -56.37 20.47
N GLN A 462 3.56 -56.67 21.57
CA GLN A 462 3.92 -57.75 22.50
C GLN A 462 4.06 -59.10 21.79
N THR A 463 3.12 -59.48 20.93
CA THR A 463 3.16 -60.76 20.21
C THR A 463 4.36 -60.87 19.27
N ARG A 464 4.66 -59.79 18.52
CA ARG A 464 5.82 -59.76 17.61
C ARG A 464 7.15 -59.67 18.36
N ALA A 465 7.21 -58.94 19.46
CA ALA A 465 8.39 -58.83 20.33
C ALA A 465 8.73 -60.17 21.02
N VAL A 466 7.70 -60.89 21.49
CA VAL A 466 7.84 -62.26 22.03
C VAL A 466 8.37 -63.21 20.96
N HIS A 467 7.82 -63.16 19.74
CA HIS A 467 8.28 -63.99 18.62
C HIS A 467 9.75 -63.73 18.29
N ALA A 468 10.15 -62.46 18.14
CA ALA A 468 11.53 -62.08 17.88
C ALA A 468 12.51 -62.55 18.97
N LEU A 469 12.10 -62.46 20.24
CA LEU A 469 12.88 -62.97 21.38
C LEU A 469 13.02 -64.49 21.34
N ALA A 470 11.94 -65.20 21.02
CA ALA A 470 11.95 -66.66 20.91
C ALA A 470 12.83 -67.13 19.74
N GLU A 471 12.75 -66.47 18.57
CA GLU A 471 13.62 -66.74 17.42
C GLU A 471 15.09 -66.48 17.73
N HIS A 472 15.39 -65.36 18.40
CA HIS A 472 16.76 -65.02 18.76
C HIS A 472 17.36 -66.04 19.75
N LEU A 473 16.61 -66.44 20.78
CA LEU A 473 17.05 -67.49 21.71
C LEU A 473 17.24 -68.84 21.02
N ALA A 474 16.36 -69.20 20.07
CA ALA A 474 16.47 -70.45 19.32
C ALA A 474 17.76 -70.55 18.47
N GLN A 475 18.33 -69.42 18.04
CA GLN A 475 19.62 -69.38 17.32
C GLN A 475 20.80 -69.82 18.20
N HIS A 476 20.72 -69.57 19.51
CA HIS A 476 21.77 -69.89 20.48
C HIS A 476 21.62 -71.26 21.15
N VAL A 477 20.54 -72.00 20.83
CA VAL A 477 20.37 -73.40 21.25
C VAL A 477 21.01 -74.34 20.21
N PRO A 478 21.91 -75.25 20.62
CA PRO A 478 22.44 -76.31 19.77
C PRO A 478 21.42 -77.44 19.60
N ALA A 479 20.29 -77.19 18.94
CA ALA A 479 19.22 -78.16 18.69
C ALA A 479 18.90 -78.28 17.18
N PRO A 480 18.42 -79.46 16.70
CA PRO A 480 17.97 -79.66 15.32
C PRO A 480 16.75 -78.79 14.99
N GLY A 481 16.52 -78.50 13.70
CA GLY A 481 15.51 -77.54 13.21
C GLY A 481 14.09 -77.75 13.76
N ASP A 482 13.66 -79.00 13.93
CA ASP A 482 12.32 -79.35 14.44
C ASP A 482 12.17 -79.09 15.95
N ALA A 483 13.28 -79.14 16.70
CA ALA A 483 13.32 -78.79 18.11
C ALA A 483 13.36 -77.25 18.31
N ARG A 484 13.94 -76.52 17.36
CA ARG A 484 13.95 -75.03 17.36
C ARG A 484 12.55 -74.45 17.12
N THR A 485 11.76 -75.04 16.23
CA THR A 485 10.38 -74.61 15.99
C THR A 485 9.47 -74.89 17.19
N CYS A 486 9.63 -76.05 17.84
CA CYS A 486 8.95 -76.34 19.11
C CYS A 486 9.37 -75.37 20.23
N PHE A 487 10.65 -75.00 20.30
CA PHE A 487 11.14 -73.98 21.23
C PHE A 487 10.44 -72.63 21.02
N VAL A 488 10.33 -72.15 19.77
CA VAL A 488 9.66 -70.88 19.45
C VAL A 488 8.16 -70.91 19.79
N HIS A 489 7.47 -72.02 19.52
CA HIS A 489 6.02 -72.12 19.75
C HIS A 489 5.62 -72.42 21.20
N GLU A 490 6.43 -73.16 21.96
CA GLU A 490 6.08 -73.56 23.34
C GLU A 490 6.72 -72.70 24.44
N LEU A 491 7.86 -72.02 24.19
CA LEU A 491 8.48 -71.09 25.15
C LEU A 491 7.99 -69.63 25.03
N ALA A 492 7.26 -69.26 23.97
CA ALA A 492 6.66 -67.93 23.84
C ALA A 492 5.86 -67.42 25.09
N PRO A 493 5.14 -68.27 25.87
CA PRO A 493 4.32 -67.79 26.99
C PRO A 493 5.11 -67.21 28.19
N TRP A 494 6.25 -67.78 28.56
CA TRP A 494 7.06 -67.22 29.68
C TRP A 494 7.81 -65.97 29.26
N ALA A 495 8.23 -65.88 27.98
CA ALA A 495 8.78 -64.68 27.39
C ALA A 495 7.76 -63.53 27.39
N ALA A 496 6.49 -63.83 27.11
CA ALA A 496 5.38 -62.89 27.22
C ALA A 496 5.16 -62.40 28.66
N SER A 497 5.30 -63.29 29.65
CA SER A 497 5.25 -62.92 31.08
C SER A 497 6.41 -62.01 31.48
N ALA A 498 7.62 -62.31 31.00
CA ALA A 498 8.82 -61.51 31.26
C ALA A 498 8.73 -60.09 30.69
N LEU A 499 8.13 -59.95 29.51
CA LEU A 499 7.83 -58.66 28.87
C LEU A 499 6.82 -57.81 29.66
N VAL A 500 5.84 -58.43 30.32
CA VAL A 500 4.77 -57.72 31.06
C VAL A 500 5.16 -57.43 32.50
N GLN A 501 5.81 -58.39 33.17
CA GLN A 501 6.10 -58.34 34.60
C GLN A 501 7.54 -57.90 34.90
N GLY A 502 8.44 -57.93 33.91
CA GLY A 502 9.87 -57.61 34.10
C GLY A 502 10.65 -58.70 34.85
N VAL A 503 10.04 -59.87 35.00
CA VAL A 503 10.59 -61.02 35.72
C VAL A 503 10.34 -62.29 34.90
N LEU A 504 11.34 -63.14 34.82
CA LEU A 504 11.20 -64.50 34.28
C LEU A 504 10.43 -65.33 35.31
N ASP A 505 9.09 -65.35 35.24
CA ASP A 505 8.30 -66.20 36.13
C ASP A 505 8.39 -67.66 35.69
N GLY A 506 8.92 -68.51 36.58
CA GLY A 506 9.29 -69.89 36.30
C GLY A 506 8.22 -70.95 36.61
N GLN A 507 7.01 -70.59 37.03
CA GLN A 507 6.09 -71.58 37.62
C GLN A 507 5.16 -72.30 36.62
N ASP A 508 4.64 -71.65 35.58
CA ASP A 508 3.66 -72.29 34.69
C ASP A 508 4.25 -72.85 33.38
N GLY A 509 5.43 -72.38 32.96
CA GLY A 509 6.09 -72.82 31.72
C GLY A 509 6.86 -74.14 31.83
N ALA A 510 7.22 -74.57 33.04
CA ALA A 510 7.98 -75.80 33.27
C ALA A 510 7.21 -77.08 32.91
N ALA A 511 5.86 -77.02 32.92
CA ALA A 511 5.01 -78.16 32.58
C ALA A 511 4.86 -78.39 31.08
N ALA A 512 4.98 -77.35 30.24
CA ALA A 512 4.77 -77.46 28.79
C ALA A 512 5.95 -78.14 28.07
N LEU A 513 7.18 -77.80 28.43
CA LEU A 513 8.39 -78.30 27.74
C LEU A 513 8.68 -79.78 27.94
N GLY A 514 8.19 -80.36 29.03
CA GLY A 514 8.25 -81.80 29.28
C GLY A 514 7.24 -82.60 28.44
N ALA A 515 6.24 -81.94 27.85
CA ALA A 515 5.19 -82.57 27.06
C ALA A 515 5.51 -82.62 25.56
N CYS A 516 6.48 -81.84 25.07
CA CYS A 516 6.90 -81.87 23.67
C CYS A 516 7.77 -83.11 23.38
N PRO A 517 7.30 -84.05 22.52
CA PRO A 517 7.99 -85.31 22.27
C PRO A 517 9.34 -85.13 21.54
N VAL A 518 9.55 -83.97 20.90
CA VAL A 518 10.78 -83.61 20.17
C VAL A 518 11.83 -82.99 21.10
N TRP A 519 11.40 -82.34 22.19
CA TRP A 519 12.29 -81.61 23.11
C TRP A 519 12.74 -82.45 24.33
N ALA A 520 11.85 -83.31 24.85
CA ALA A 520 12.12 -84.23 25.95
C ALA A 520 13.42 -85.07 25.82
N PRO A 521 13.81 -85.61 24.64
CA PRO A 521 15.06 -86.37 24.51
C PRO A 521 16.34 -85.51 24.55
N PHE A 522 16.24 -84.18 24.40
CA PHE A 522 17.40 -83.28 24.34
C PHE A 522 17.83 -82.80 25.74
N THR A 523 16.88 -82.55 26.65
CA THR A 523 17.14 -82.14 28.03
C THR A 523 17.71 -83.27 28.91
N HIS A 524 17.48 -84.52 28.51
CA HIS A 524 18.03 -85.69 29.19
C HIS A 524 19.47 -86.02 28.77
N LYS A 525 19.89 -85.69 27.54
CA LYS A 525 21.25 -85.99 27.04
C LYS A 525 22.34 -85.02 27.51
N THR A 526 21.99 -83.79 27.89
CA THR A 526 22.95 -82.81 28.44
C THR A 526 23.23 -83.00 29.93
N ARG A 527 22.58 -83.98 30.58
CA ARG A 527 22.71 -84.25 32.01
C ARG A 527 23.78 -85.28 32.36
N ASP A 528 24.43 -85.90 31.38
CA ASP A 528 25.58 -86.79 31.59
C ASP A 528 26.89 -86.05 31.27
N PRO A 529 27.70 -85.70 32.28
CA PRO A 529 29.11 -85.40 32.08
C PRO A 529 29.86 -86.73 31.99
N GLY A 530 30.31 -87.08 30.79
CA GLY A 530 31.45 -87.98 30.60
C GLY A 530 32.75 -87.20 30.66
#